data_AF-A9V7R1-F1
#
_entry.id   AF-A9V7R1-F1
#
_cell.length_a   1.000
_cell.length_b   1.000
_cell.length_c   1.000
_cell.angle_alpha   90.00
_cell.angle_beta   90.00
_cell.angle_gamma   90.00
#
_symmetry.space_group_name_H-M   'P 1'
#
loop_
_entity.id
_entity.type
_entity.pdbx_description
1 polymer ?
#
loop_
_entity_poly.entity_id
_entity_poly.type
_entity_poly.pdbx_seq_one_letter_code
_entity_poly.pdbx_strand_id
1 'polypeptide(L)'
;MASPLLLNATNATLAALTPDTVALGTMPAPDMYRALATKFSLYHQDPANIFAHLITTPLGFVAVACIINRATRGAYLTAMASLAYLLALVPILNPLVLAGTAALVLAINVAAVRLRLTVIMSLVLLIATYFLQDLAHYLTGEATFQSTYSAGGHIDLANIQLWSAMFYEHCYFLLPLCVEVSLPTPVKALVASAPAWLILANQHIVATADSLMNLFHTKFHPDRWAVEVVEGMNEIYISAPNAKGTSDQVFYTEHVDGPFGLFPFASVFRCIVGMDANRAYATHFPMAGLSTAVATGDALAFDFNREPHYITRTPELQKADLPPDLGGDGRRVVLKIHYCVYPRQLLPLGKLLHLANVLYNMCFRALFLATIKPPETPLEILSGQVVVQMTRLVNAFQRFVGFPNALYLGVLAYLASPYGLNCYTLFLAGTAWIHYLRYIATFYWRRNINFEAFKRDVLLFKSVSLAQLGFLYLARLDLAHPDWLSLSLIATGYTLSILATKALGIDRTYFGVELGFCEPKWITAFPYGTIPHPMIVSQMLALAGFLKLAALRQDYAWLIAGHIGLYFCHMVQEHFDFHRAGKFSLAALFSLGGETEQVLRQRKKTQ
;
A
#
# COMPACT_ATOMS: atom_id res chain seq x y z
N MET A 1 -28.51 -6.30 45.61
CA MET A 1 -29.31 -7.46 45.20
C MET A 1 -30.01 -7.15 43.89
N ALA A 2 -29.43 -7.56 42.78
CA ALA A 2 -30.10 -7.80 41.49
C ALA A 2 -29.07 -8.54 40.63
N SER A 3 -29.38 -9.80 40.32
CA SER A 3 -28.50 -10.77 39.65
C SER A 3 -28.36 -10.45 38.16
N PRO A 4 -27.23 -10.73 37.51
CA PRO A 4 -27.12 -10.68 36.06
C PRO A 4 -27.79 -11.91 35.42
N LEU A 5 -28.69 -11.66 34.47
CA LEU A 5 -29.32 -12.64 33.59
C LEU A 5 -28.26 -13.22 32.64
N LEU A 6 -27.79 -14.43 32.94
CA LEU A 6 -27.04 -15.31 32.04
C LEU A 6 -28.01 -15.94 31.04
N LEU A 7 -28.02 -15.45 29.81
CA LEU A 7 -28.62 -16.15 28.67
C LEU A 7 -27.59 -17.14 28.10
N ASN A 8 -27.67 -18.39 28.56
CA ASN A 8 -26.99 -19.53 27.97
C ASN A 8 -27.63 -19.83 26.59
N ALA A 9 -26.97 -19.43 25.51
CA ALA A 9 -27.25 -19.97 24.18
C ALA A 9 -26.54 -21.33 24.05
N THR A 10 -27.18 -22.38 24.58
CA THR A 10 -26.81 -23.78 24.28
C THR A 10 -27.17 -24.11 22.83
N ASN A 11 -26.24 -24.79 22.14
CA ASN A 11 -26.25 -25.66 20.93
C ASN A 11 -27.58 -26.12 20.25
N ALA A 12 -28.71 -25.46 20.43
CA ALA A 12 -30.03 -25.90 19.98
C ALA A 12 -30.45 -25.35 18.61
N THR A 13 -29.74 -24.36 18.05
CA THR A 13 -30.08 -23.76 16.75
C THR A 13 -29.49 -24.48 15.53
N LEU A 14 -28.61 -25.47 15.72
CA LEU A 14 -28.05 -26.28 14.61
C LEU A 14 -28.83 -27.58 14.33
N ALA A 15 -29.77 -27.97 15.19
CA ALA A 15 -30.54 -29.21 15.05
C ALA A 15 -31.92 -29.04 14.39
N ALA A 16 -32.29 -27.81 13.96
CA ALA A 16 -33.63 -27.51 13.45
C ALA A 16 -33.72 -27.30 11.92
N LEU A 17 -32.67 -27.64 11.16
CA LEU A 17 -32.74 -27.66 9.69
C LEU A 17 -33.12 -29.08 9.23
N THR A 18 -34.41 -29.39 9.30
CA THR A 18 -34.99 -30.53 8.57
C THR A 18 -34.88 -30.28 7.05
N PRO A 19 -34.79 -31.34 6.20
CA PRO A 19 -34.42 -31.21 4.79
C PRO A 19 -35.47 -30.59 3.86
N ASP A 20 -36.66 -30.27 4.36
CA ASP A 20 -37.78 -29.96 3.48
C ASP A 20 -38.15 -28.48 3.51
N THR A 21 -37.96 -27.83 2.36
CA THR A 21 -38.65 -26.58 1.93
C THR A 21 -38.35 -25.29 2.70
N VAL A 22 -37.08 -24.87 2.78
CA VAL A 22 -36.79 -23.43 2.91
C VAL A 22 -36.60 -22.86 1.51
N ALA A 23 -37.50 -21.97 1.10
CA ALA A 23 -37.35 -21.18 -0.11
C ALA A 23 -36.04 -20.36 0.00
N LEU A 24 -35.00 -20.80 -0.70
CA LEU A 24 -33.66 -20.18 -0.77
C LEU A 24 -33.68 -18.68 -1.14
N GLY A 25 -34.77 -18.17 -1.68
CA GLY A 25 -34.93 -16.78 -2.12
C GLY A 25 -34.98 -15.71 -1.01
N THR A 26 -35.01 -16.06 0.28
CA THR A 26 -35.07 -15.07 1.38
C THR A 26 -33.83 -15.00 2.27
N MET A 27 -32.79 -15.81 2.01
CA MET A 27 -31.55 -15.78 2.79
C MET A 27 -30.56 -14.73 2.25
N PRO A 28 -29.79 -14.05 3.11
CA PRO A 28 -28.64 -13.26 2.67
C PRO A 28 -27.67 -14.13 1.87
N ALA A 29 -27.15 -13.60 0.75
CA ALA A 29 -26.27 -14.33 -0.16
C ALA A 29 -25.07 -15.05 0.51
N PRO A 30 -24.42 -14.50 1.55
CA PRO A 30 -23.35 -15.21 2.27
C PRO A 30 -23.82 -16.49 2.98
N ASP A 31 -25.02 -16.49 3.55
CA ASP A 31 -25.56 -17.64 4.29
C ASP A 31 -26.01 -18.74 3.33
N MET A 32 -26.57 -18.35 2.18
CA MET A 32 -26.88 -19.25 1.07
C MET A 32 -25.63 -19.98 0.57
N TYR A 33 -24.53 -19.24 0.33
CA TYR A 33 -23.26 -19.83 -0.09
C TYR A 33 -22.71 -20.81 0.95
N ARG A 34 -22.73 -20.47 2.25
CA ARG A 34 -22.26 -21.36 3.33
C ARG A 34 -23.07 -22.66 3.41
N ALA A 35 -24.39 -22.57 3.27
CA ALA A 35 -25.25 -23.74 3.25
C ALA A 35 -24.92 -24.65 2.05
N LEU A 36 -24.69 -24.05 0.88
CA LEU A 36 -24.29 -24.77 -0.34
C LEU A 36 -22.91 -25.41 -0.19
N ALA A 37 -21.92 -24.69 0.35
CA ALA A 37 -20.56 -25.18 0.59
C ALA A 37 -20.54 -26.36 1.57
N THR A 38 -21.32 -26.28 2.64
CA THR A 38 -21.48 -27.37 3.61
C THR A 38 -22.03 -28.61 2.91
N LYS A 39 -23.13 -28.48 2.14
CA LYS A 39 -23.71 -29.60 1.39
C LYS A 39 -22.73 -30.16 0.36
N PHE A 40 -22.09 -29.29 -0.44
CA PHE A 40 -21.12 -29.69 -1.45
C PHE A 40 -19.96 -30.50 -0.86
N SER A 41 -19.46 -30.09 0.32
CA SER A 41 -18.39 -30.80 1.02
C SER A 41 -18.77 -32.24 1.38
N LEU A 42 -20.03 -32.54 1.70
CA LEU A 42 -20.47 -33.90 2.07
C LEU A 42 -20.29 -34.91 0.93
N TYR A 43 -20.22 -34.44 -0.31
CA TYR A 43 -20.04 -35.25 -1.52
C TYR A 43 -18.60 -35.21 -2.07
N HIS A 44 -17.68 -34.57 -1.36
CA HIS A 44 -16.29 -34.38 -1.75
C HIS A 44 -15.38 -34.47 -0.51
N GLN A 45 -15.15 -35.70 -0.04
CA GLN A 45 -14.31 -36.03 1.10
C GLN A 45 -12.97 -36.61 0.65
N ASP A 46 -12.96 -37.39 -0.43
CA ASP A 46 -11.75 -38.01 -0.97
C ASP A 46 -10.82 -36.96 -1.62
N PRO A 47 -9.55 -36.86 -1.19
CA PRO A 47 -8.58 -35.91 -1.76
C PRO A 47 -8.35 -36.08 -3.27
N ALA A 48 -8.45 -37.29 -3.81
CA ALA A 48 -8.32 -37.56 -5.23
C ALA A 48 -9.52 -37.02 -6.02
N ASN A 49 -10.74 -37.14 -5.48
CA ASN A 49 -11.94 -36.57 -6.09
C ASN A 49 -11.89 -35.03 -6.07
N ILE A 50 -11.49 -34.45 -4.94
CA ILE A 50 -11.29 -33.00 -4.79
C ILE A 50 -10.27 -32.48 -5.78
N PHE A 51 -9.12 -33.16 -5.91
CA PHE A 51 -8.05 -32.78 -6.83
C PHE A 51 -8.52 -32.86 -8.29
N ALA A 52 -9.24 -33.93 -8.66
CA ALA A 52 -9.82 -34.07 -9.99
C ALA A 52 -10.76 -32.89 -10.31
N HIS A 53 -11.66 -32.52 -9.39
CA HIS A 53 -12.56 -31.39 -9.55
C HIS A 53 -11.85 -30.03 -9.63
N LEU A 54 -10.76 -29.85 -8.88
CA LEU A 54 -9.93 -28.64 -8.94
C LEU A 54 -9.26 -28.44 -10.31
N ILE A 55 -9.13 -29.51 -11.11
CA ILE A 55 -8.56 -29.47 -12.47
C ILE A 55 -9.67 -29.43 -13.53
N THR A 56 -10.64 -30.33 -13.46
CA THR A 56 -11.68 -30.49 -14.50
C THR A 56 -12.61 -29.29 -14.56
N THR A 57 -12.96 -28.68 -13.41
CA THR A 57 -13.83 -27.50 -13.36
C THR A 57 -13.20 -26.31 -14.10
N PRO A 58 -11.97 -25.84 -13.77
CA PRO A 58 -11.34 -24.77 -14.53
C PRO A 58 -11.16 -25.08 -16.02
N LEU A 59 -10.86 -26.33 -16.40
CA LEU A 59 -10.74 -26.72 -17.81
C LEU A 59 -12.07 -26.57 -18.56
N GLY A 60 -13.20 -26.88 -17.92
CA GLY A 60 -14.54 -26.64 -18.49
C GLY A 60 -14.78 -25.14 -18.73
N PHE A 61 -14.39 -24.28 -17.79
CA PHE A 61 -14.46 -22.83 -17.96
C PHE A 61 -13.50 -22.29 -19.03
N VAL A 62 -12.32 -22.90 -19.22
CA VAL A 62 -11.40 -22.59 -20.34
C VAL A 62 -12.05 -22.89 -21.68
N ALA A 63 -12.78 -24.01 -21.80
CA ALA A 63 -13.51 -24.36 -23.01
C ALA A 63 -14.58 -23.32 -23.35
N VAL A 64 -15.39 -22.91 -22.36
CA VAL A 64 -16.42 -21.87 -22.53
C VAL A 64 -15.79 -20.52 -22.88
N ALA A 65 -14.73 -20.11 -22.19
CA ALA A 65 -14.03 -18.86 -22.49
C ALA A 65 -13.43 -18.84 -23.90
N CYS A 66 -12.87 -19.97 -24.39
CA CYS A 66 -12.39 -20.09 -25.77
C CYS A 66 -13.53 -19.91 -26.80
N ILE A 67 -14.71 -20.48 -26.55
CA ILE A 67 -15.89 -20.32 -27.42
C ILE A 67 -16.31 -18.85 -27.49
N ILE A 68 -16.42 -18.18 -26.33
CA ILE A 68 -16.80 -16.77 -26.26
C ILE A 68 -15.76 -15.90 -26.99
N ASN A 69 -14.47 -16.09 -26.70
CA ASN A 69 -13.38 -15.33 -27.32
C ASN A 69 -13.36 -15.48 -28.85
N ARG A 70 -13.73 -16.65 -29.36
CA ARG A 70 -13.83 -16.90 -30.80
C ARG A 70 -15.05 -16.19 -31.40
N ALA A 71 -16.20 -16.25 -30.72
CA ALA A 71 -17.43 -15.60 -31.16
C ALA A 71 -17.28 -14.06 -31.19
N THR A 72 -16.60 -13.48 -30.20
CA THR A 72 -16.37 -12.03 -30.07
C THR A 72 -15.10 -11.54 -30.77
N ARG A 73 -14.28 -12.44 -31.31
CA ARG A 73 -12.95 -12.16 -31.88
C ARG A 73 -11.99 -11.46 -30.91
N GLY A 74 -12.13 -11.66 -29.60
CA GLY A 74 -11.25 -11.06 -28.60
C GLY A 74 -11.57 -11.47 -27.16
N ALA A 75 -10.59 -11.31 -26.26
CA ALA A 75 -10.68 -11.73 -24.86
C ALA A 75 -11.31 -10.69 -23.90
N TYR A 76 -11.68 -9.52 -24.41
CA TYR A 76 -12.20 -8.44 -23.57
C TYR A 76 -13.50 -8.82 -22.89
N LEU A 77 -14.43 -9.49 -23.59
CA LEU A 77 -15.72 -9.85 -23.01
C LEU A 77 -15.57 -10.88 -21.87
N THR A 78 -14.72 -11.90 -22.05
CA THR A 78 -14.48 -12.90 -20.99
C THR A 78 -13.75 -12.28 -19.79
N ALA A 79 -12.80 -11.37 -20.04
CA ALA A 79 -12.10 -10.67 -18.97
C ALA A 79 -13.03 -9.74 -18.17
N MET A 80 -13.91 -9.00 -18.86
CA MET A 80 -14.93 -8.15 -18.22
C MET A 80 -15.95 -8.96 -17.44
N ALA A 81 -16.46 -10.07 -18.01
CA ALA A 81 -17.38 -10.97 -17.32
C ALA A 81 -16.74 -11.61 -16.08
N SER A 82 -15.46 -12.01 -16.19
CA SER A 82 -14.67 -12.54 -15.08
C SER A 82 -14.49 -11.51 -13.96
N LEU A 83 -14.21 -10.26 -14.31
CA LEU A 83 -14.08 -9.17 -13.34
C LEU A 83 -15.42 -8.89 -12.65
N ALA A 84 -16.52 -8.81 -13.41
CA ALA A 84 -17.86 -8.61 -12.87
C ALA A 84 -18.26 -9.75 -11.92
N TYR A 85 -17.97 -10.99 -12.30
CA TYR A 85 -18.18 -12.18 -11.46
C TYR A 85 -17.38 -12.10 -10.16
N LEU A 86 -16.09 -11.79 -10.21
CA LEU A 86 -15.27 -11.65 -9.00
C LEU A 86 -15.76 -10.52 -8.09
N LEU A 87 -16.17 -9.38 -8.65
CA LEU A 87 -16.77 -8.28 -7.88
C LEU A 87 -18.08 -8.69 -7.20
N ALA A 88 -18.92 -9.47 -7.89
CA ALA A 88 -20.18 -9.99 -7.34
C ALA A 88 -19.96 -10.99 -6.19
N LEU A 89 -18.80 -11.66 -6.15
CA LEU A 89 -18.43 -12.59 -5.09
C LEU A 89 -17.81 -11.93 -3.85
N VAL A 90 -17.33 -10.68 -3.96
CA VAL A 90 -16.70 -9.93 -2.84
C VAL A 90 -17.57 -9.91 -1.57
N PRO A 91 -18.88 -9.60 -1.62
CA PRO A 91 -19.70 -9.58 -0.41
C PRO A 91 -20.13 -10.97 0.08
N ILE A 92 -19.89 -12.04 -0.70
CA ILE A 92 -20.43 -13.39 -0.45
C ILE A 92 -19.38 -14.31 0.16
N LEU A 93 -18.16 -14.29 -0.41
CA LEU A 93 -17.12 -15.26 -0.08
C LEU A 93 -16.20 -14.77 1.04
N ASN A 94 -15.64 -15.71 1.80
CA ASN A 94 -14.52 -15.38 2.67
C ASN A 94 -13.28 -14.97 1.82
N PRO A 95 -12.36 -14.17 2.37
CA PRO A 95 -11.22 -13.65 1.60
C PRO A 95 -10.33 -14.73 0.97
N LEU A 96 -10.15 -15.87 1.63
CA LEU A 96 -9.26 -16.93 1.16
C LEU A 96 -9.86 -17.70 -0.03
N VAL A 97 -11.15 -18.04 0.05
CA VAL A 97 -11.89 -18.67 -1.05
C VAL A 97 -12.03 -17.69 -2.22
N LEU A 98 -12.25 -16.40 -1.94
CA LEU A 98 -12.24 -15.36 -2.98
C LEU A 98 -10.89 -15.27 -3.68
N ALA A 99 -9.77 -15.28 -2.94
CA ALA A 99 -8.42 -15.23 -3.51
C ALA A 99 -8.11 -16.47 -4.36
N GLY A 100 -8.44 -17.66 -3.88
CA GLY A 100 -8.29 -18.90 -4.66
C GLY A 100 -9.16 -18.90 -5.92
N THR A 101 -10.40 -18.41 -5.81
CA THR A 101 -11.32 -18.27 -6.96
C THR A 101 -10.77 -17.27 -7.97
N ALA A 102 -10.24 -16.13 -7.52
CA ALA A 102 -9.60 -15.13 -8.38
C ALA A 102 -8.37 -15.69 -9.11
N ALA A 103 -7.56 -16.50 -8.42
CA ALA A 103 -6.41 -17.17 -9.03
C ALA A 103 -6.84 -18.15 -10.13
N LEU A 104 -7.88 -18.98 -9.89
CA LEU A 104 -8.43 -19.87 -10.91
C LEU A 104 -9.03 -19.10 -12.09
N VAL A 105 -9.80 -18.04 -11.84
CA VAL A 105 -10.38 -17.19 -12.88
C VAL A 105 -9.28 -16.54 -13.74
N LEU A 106 -8.18 -16.07 -13.12
CA LEU A 106 -7.03 -15.56 -13.86
C LEU A 106 -6.38 -16.64 -14.72
N ALA A 107 -6.14 -17.83 -14.15
CA ALA A 107 -5.56 -18.96 -14.86
C ALA A 107 -6.44 -19.38 -16.06
N ILE A 108 -7.77 -19.39 -15.90
CA ILE A 108 -8.73 -19.66 -16.96
C ILE A 108 -8.60 -18.65 -18.10
N ASN A 109 -8.57 -17.34 -17.79
CA ASN A 109 -8.45 -16.30 -18.81
C ASN A 109 -7.11 -16.38 -19.56
N VAL A 110 -6.00 -16.61 -18.83
CA VAL A 110 -4.68 -16.79 -19.43
C VAL A 110 -4.65 -18.01 -20.33
N ALA A 111 -5.15 -19.15 -19.85
CA ALA A 111 -5.20 -20.40 -20.62
C ALA A 111 -6.07 -20.24 -21.88
N ALA A 112 -7.24 -19.60 -21.78
CA ALA A 112 -8.12 -19.36 -22.92
C ALA A 112 -7.45 -18.50 -24.01
N VAL A 113 -6.66 -17.48 -23.63
CA VAL A 113 -5.91 -16.64 -24.56
C VAL A 113 -4.74 -17.39 -25.21
N ARG A 114 -4.09 -18.28 -24.46
CA ARG A 114 -2.91 -19.03 -24.92
C ARG A 114 -3.26 -20.25 -25.77
N LEU A 115 -4.25 -21.04 -25.37
CA LEU A 115 -4.61 -22.30 -26.03
C LEU A 115 -5.37 -22.09 -27.33
N ARG A 116 -6.13 -20.99 -27.46
CA ARG A 116 -6.84 -20.59 -28.69
C ARG A 116 -7.58 -21.76 -29.36
N LEU A 117 -8.28 -22.55 -28.56
CA LEU A 117 -8.98 -23.74 -29.04
C LEU A 117 -10.03 -23.38 -30.10
N THR A 118 -10.20 -24.25 -31.08
CA THR A 118 -11.32 -24.14 -32.03
C THR A 118 -12.63 -24.46 -31.32
N VAL A 119 -13.77 -24.03 -31.88
CA VAL A 119 -15.10 -24.32 -31.29
C VAL A 119 -15.29 -25.83 -31.08
N ILE A 120 -14.87 -26.66 -32.03
CA ILE A 120 -14.96 -28.13 -31.92
C ILE A 120 -14.07 -28.65 -30.78
N MET A 121 -12.82 -28.18 -30.69
CA MET A 121 -11.91 -28.58 -29.60
C MET A 121 -12.43 -28.12 -28.23
N SER A 122 -13.04 -26.93 -28.15
CA SER A 122 -13.68 -26.44 -26.94
C SER A 122 -14.88 -27.29 -26.55
N LEU A 123 -15.74 -27.68 -27.50
CA LEU A 123 -16.88 -28.55 -27.23
C LEU A 123 -16.43 -29.94 -26.74
N VAL A 124 -15.42 -30.52 -27.39
CA VAL A 124 -14.82 -31.80 -26.96
C VAL A 124 -14.22 -31.68 -25.56
N LEU A 125 -13.49 -30.59 -25.28
CA LEU A 125 -12.92 -30.35 -23.95
C LEU A 125 -14.01 -30.19 -22.89
N LEU A 126 -15.08 -29.45 -23.17
CA LEU A 126 -16.21 -29.25 -22.25
C LEU A 126 -16.90 -30.58 -21.91
N ILE A 127 -17.18 -31.39 -22.93
CA ILE A 127 -17.75 -32.73 -22.77
C ILE A 127 -16.81 -33.62 -21.96
N ALA A 128 -15.52 -33.65 -22.31
CA ALA A 128 -14.52 -34.45 -21.60
C ALA A 128 -14.40 -34.03 -20.13
N THR A 129 -14.42 -32.73 -19.81
CA THR A 129 -14.34 -32.25 -18.42
C THR A 129 -15.56 -32.66 -17.60
N TYR A 130 -16.75 -32.67 -18.21
CA TYR A 130 -17.96 -33.16 -17.54
C TYR A 130 -17.87 -34.67 -17.24
N PHE A 131 -17.50 -35.49 -18.24
CA PHE A 131 -17.32 -36.93 -18.04
C PHE A 131 -16.23 -37.28 -17.02
N LEU A 132 -15.13 -36.51 -16.99
CA LEU A 132 -14.04 -36.74 -16.04
C LEU A 132 -14.46 -36.41 -14.59
N GLN A 133 -15.42 -35.51 -14.37
CA GLN A 133 -15.99 -35.26 -13.05
C GLN A 133 -16.83 -36.46 -12.57
N ASP A 134 -17.71 -36.97 -13.42
CA ASP A 134 -18.49 -38.18 -13.11
C ASP A 134 -17.59 -39.40 -12.89
N LEU A 135 -16.52 -39.54 -13.68
CA LEU A 135 -15.54 -40.61 -13.51
C LEU A 135 -14.81 -40.49 -12.17
N ALA A 136 -14.48 -39.27 -11.72
CA ALA A 136 -13.83 -39.07 -10.43
C ALA A 136 -14.72 -39.52 -9.26
N HIS A 137 -16.01 -39.21 -9.32
CA HIS A 137 -17.01 -39.71 -8.37
C HIS A 137 -17.13 -41.23 -8.41
N TYR A 138 -17.21 -41.84 -9.61
CA TYR A 138 -17.28 -43.30 -9.77
C TYR A 138 -16.05 -44.01 -9.19
N LEU A 139 -14.85 -43.50 -9.45
CA LEU A 139 -13.59 -44.12 -8.99
C LEU A 139 -13.38 -43.99 -7.49
N THR A 140 -13.89 -42.93 -6.86
CA THR A 140 -13.77 -42.70 -5.41
C THR A 140 -14.93 -43.25 -4.60
N GLY A 141 -16.01 -43.70 -5.26
CA GLY A 141 -17.22 -44.21 -4.61
C GLY A 141 -18.08 -43.13 -3.98
N GLU A 142 -17.85 -41.86 -4.30
CA GLU A 142 -18.63 -40.71 -3.79
C GLU A 142 -19.81 -40.41 -4.71
N ALA A 143 -21.00 -40.19 -4.14
CA ALA A 143 -22.14 -39.72 -4.93
C ALA A 143 -21.91 -38.28 -5.44
N THR A 144 -22.48 -37.93 -6.59
CA THR A 144 -22.38 -36.55 -7.11
C THR A 144 -23.30 -35.62 -6.32
N PHE A 145 -22.87 -34.39 -6.03
CA PHE A 145 -23.78 -33.41 -5.40
C PHE A 145 -25.00 -33.12 -6.30
N GLN A 146 -24.81 -33.14 -7.62
CA GLN A 146 -25.90 -32.98 -8.59
C GLN A 146 -27.01 -34.03 -8.41
N SER A 147 -26.69 -35.27 -8.02
CA SER A 147 -27.69 -36.33 -7.80
C SER A 147 -28.74 -35.98 -6.74
N THR A 148 -28.48 -34.99 -5.86
CA THR A 148 -29.40 -34.59 -4.78
C THR A 148 -30.59 -33.75 -5.24
N TYR A 149 -30.49 -33.10 -6.40
CA TYR A 149 -31.55 -32.26 -6.96
C TYR A 149 -31.84 -32.58 -8.44
N SER A 150 -31.30 -33.70 -8.93
CA SER A 150 -31.52 -34.24 -10.27
C SER A 150 -32.07 -35.65 -10.16
N ALA A 151 -32.82 -36.11 -11.16
CA ALA A 151 -33.41 -37.45 -11.18
C ALA A 151 -32.32 -38.51 -11.44
N GLY A 152 -31.46 -38.76 -10.44
CA GLY A 152 -30.31 -39.66 -10.56
C GLY A 152 -29.18 -39.12 -11.45
N GLY A 153 -28.98 -37.80 -11.50
CA GLY A 153 -27.97 -37.15 -12.36
C GLY A 153 -28.55 -36.52 -13.63
N HIS A 154 -29.80 -36.83 -13.99
CA HIS A 154 -30.47 -36.36 -15.21
C HIS A 154 -31.36 -35.13 -14.99
N ILE A 155 -31.66 -34.41 -16.08
CA ILE A 155 -32.60 -33.28 -16.07
C ILE A 155 -33.95 -33.77 -15.52
N ASP A 156 -34.39 -33.20 -14.39
CA ASP A 156 -35.70 -33.48 -13.83
C ASP A 156 -36.76 -32.66 -14.57
N LEU A 157 -37.35 -33.27 -15.61
CA LEU A 157 -38.42 -32.65 -16.39
C LEU A 157 -39.72 -32.48 -15.58
N ALA A 158 -39.89 -33.22 -14.48
CA ALA A 158 -41.08 -33.11 -13.63
C ALA A 158 -41.00 -31.88 -12.70
N ASN A 159 -39.80 -31.44 -12.31
CA ASN A 159 -39.57 -30.26 -11.48
C ASN A 159 -38.53 -29.30 -12.08
N ILE A 160 -38.71 -28.93 -13.35
CA ILE A 160 -37.72 -28.16 -14.12
C ILE A 160 -37.35 -26.80 -13.48
N GLN A 161 -38.28 -26.15 -12.79
CA GLN A 161 -38.01 -24.88 -12.10
C GLN A 161 -37.03 -25.05 -10.93
N LEU A 162 -37.24 -26.08 -10.10
CA LEU A 162 -36.36 -26.38 -8.98
C LEU A 162 -34.99 -26.86 -9.47
N TRP A 163 -34.99 -27.77 -10.45
CA TRP A 163 -33.77 -28.28 -11.06
C TRP A 163 -32.92 -27.14 -11.65
N SER A 164 -33.54 -26.25 -12.43
CA SER A 164 -32.82 -25.14 -13.08
C SER A 164 -32.26 -24.14 -12.06
N ALA A 165 -33.03 -23.76 -11.03
CA ALA A 165 -32.55 -22.86 -9.98
C ALA A 165 -31.33 -23.43 -9.24
N MET A 166 -31.43 -24.68 -8.77
CA MET A 166 -30.33 -25.37 -8.07
C MET A 166 -29.12 -25.59 -8.97
N PHE A 167 -29.35 -25.91 -10.25
CA PHE A 167 -28.29 -26.05 -11.24
C PHE A 167 -27.57 -24.73 -11.53
N TYR A 168 -28.30 -23.62 -11.68
CA TYR A 168 -27.70 -22.30 -11.86
C TYR A 168 -26.89 -21.87 -10.64
N GLU A 169 -27.41 -22.04 -9.43
CA GLU A 169 -26.69 -21.75 -8.19
C GLU A 169 -25.41 -22.59 -8.08
N HIS A 170 -25.52 -23.89 -8.35
CA HIS A 170 -24.36 -24.78 -8.35
C HIS A 170 -23.32 -24.34 -9.39
N CYS A 171 -23.71 -24.07 -10.64
CA CYS A 171 -22.79 -23.60 -11.67
C CYS A 171 -22.16 -22.23 -11.34
N TYR A 172 -22.93 -21.31 -10.75
CA TYR A 172 -22.45 -19.99 -10.37
C TYR A 172 -21.40 -20.08 -9.25
N PHE A 173 -21.60 -20.94 -8.26
CA PHE A 173 -20.66 -21.12 -7.15
C PHE A 173 -19.65 -22.26 -7.34
N LEU A 174 -19.64 -22.95 -8.49
CA LEU A 174 -18.83 -24.16 -8.68
C LEU A 174 -17.33 -23.91 -8.44
N LEU A 175 -16.78 -22.82 -8.97
CA LEU A 175 -15.38 -22.46 -8.76
C LEU A 175 -15.03 -22.20 -7.28
N PRO A 176 -15.75 -21.32 -6.55
CA PRO A 176 -15.47 -21.12 -5.13
C PRO A 176 -15.71 -22.37 -4.28
N LEU A 177 -16.69 -23.22 -4.62
CA LEU A 177 -16.92 -24.50 -3.94
C LEU A 177 -15.73 -25.46 -4.10
N CYS A 178 -15.17 -25.59 -5.31
CA CYS A 178 -13.96 -26.39 -5.55
C CYS A 178 -12.75 -25.85 -4.78
N VAL A 179 -12.60 -24.52 -4.70
CA VAL A 179 -11.54 -23.88 -3.92
C VAL A 179 -11.72 -24.18 -2.44
N GLU A 180 -12.91 -23.99 -1.89
CA GLU A 180 -13.18 -24.17 -0.46
C GLU A 180 -12.96 -25.61 0.01
N VAL A 181 -13.41 -26.60 -0.77
CA VAL A 181 -13.20 -28.00 -0.42
C VAL A 181 -11.73 -28.41 -0.51
N SER A 182 -10.93 -27.76 -1.37
CA SER A 182 -9.48 -27.99 -1.51
C SER A 182 -8.61 -27.40 -0.40
N LEU A 183 -9.17 -26.53 0.46
CA LEU A 183 -8.39 -25.94 1.57
C LEU A 183 -8.04 -26.99 2.63
N PRO A 184 -6.80 -27.01 3.17
CA PRO A 184 -6.39 -27.96 4.20
C PRO A 184 -7.26 -27.90 5.46
N THR A 185 -7.50 -29.04 6.11
CA THR A 185 -8.23 -29.14 7.39
C THR A 185 -7.75 -28.17 8.49
N PRO A 186 -6.45 -27.90 8.70
CA PRO A 186 -6.02 -26.87 9.66
C PRO A 186 -6.38 -25.44 9.21
N VAL A 187 -6.50 -25.16 7.91
CA VAL A 187 -6.99 -23.88 7.38
C VAL A 187 -8.52 -23.78 7.56
N LYS A 188 -9.26 -24.87 7.34
CA LYS A 188 -10.69 -24.97 7.66
C LYS A 188 -10.97 -24.84 9.17
N ALA A 189 -10.12 -25.40 10.02
CA ALA A 189 -10.19 -25.27 11.48
C ALA A 189 -9.79 -23.86 11.97
N LEU A 190 -8.88 -23.17 11.29
CA LEU A 190 -8.58 -21.76 11.54
C LEU A 190 -9.74 -20.84 11.15
N VAL A 191 -10.52 -21.23 10.13
CA VAL A 191 -11.76 -20.55 9.70
C VAL A 191 -12.95 -20.91 10.62
N ALA A 192 -12.97 -22.11 11.20
CA ALA A 192 -14.06 -22.64 12.03
C ALA A 192 -13.84 -22.56 13.56
N SER A 193 -12.67 -22.15 14.05
CA SER A 193 -12.38 -22.09 15.49
C SER A 193 -12.97 -20.85 16.15
N ALA A 194 -14.25 -20.97 16.54
CA ALA A 194 -14.82 -20.17 17.61
C ALA A 194 -14.31 -20.69 18.96
N PRO A 195 -13.36 -19.96 19.57
CA PRO A 195 -13.70 -19.07 20.68
C PRO A 195 -13.08 -17.66 20.49
N ALA A 196 -13.00 -17.19 19.24
CA ALA A 196 -12.50 -15.85 18.91
C ALA A 196 -13.49 -14.72 19.23
N TRP A 197 -14.79 -14.99 19.39
CA TRP A 197 -15.82 -13.95 19.52
C TRP A 197 -15.67 -13.09 20.79
N LEU A 198 -15.17 -13.63 21.91
CA LEU A 198 -14.99 -12.85 23.13
C LEU A 198 -13.77 -11.90 23.04
N ILE A 199 -12.73 -12.29 22.29
CA ILE A 199 -11.54 -11.45 22.04
C ILE A 199 -11.84 -10.46 20.91
N LEU A 200 -12.49 -10.90 19.82
CA LEU A 200 -12.90 -10.06 18.69
C LEU A 200 -13.96 -9.03 19.07
N ALA A 201 -14.96 -9.38 19.91
CA ALA A 201 -15.94 -8.42 20.40
C ALA A 201 -15.27 -7.31 21.22
N ASN A 202 -14.31 -7.66 22.09
CA ASN A 202 -13.55 -6.67 22.85
C ASN A 202 -12.64 -5.81 21.96
N GLN A 203 -11.97 -6.40 20.96
CA GLN A 203 -11.17 -5.64 19.98
C GLN A 203 -12.01 -4.71 19.12
N HIS A 204 -13.18 -5.16 18.66
CA HIS A 204 -14.11 -4.34 17.89
C HIS A 204 -14.65 -3.18 18.72
N ILE A 205 -15.03 -3.42 19.99
CA ILE A 205 -15.46 -2.36 20.92
C ILE A 205 -14.38 -1.29 21.06
N VAL A 206 -13.12 -1.69 21.27
CA VAL A 206 -12.00 -0.73 21.35
C VAL A 206 -11.79 -0.03 20.01
N ALA A 207 -11.80 -0.76 18.89
CA ALA A 207 -11.59 -0.22 17.55
C ALA A 207 -12.68 0.77 17.09
N THR A 208 -13.88 0.66 17.65
CA THR A 208 -15.01 1.55 17.35
C THR A 208 -15.23 2.61 18.42
N ALA A 209 -14.37 2.67 19.44
CA ALA A 209 -14.47 3.68 20.48
C ALA A 209 -14.28 5.10 19.91
N ASP A 210 -15.13 6.04 20.35
CA ASP A 210 -15.12 7.42 19.88
C ASP A 210 -13.74 8.08 20.03
N SER A 211 -12.99 7.76 21.08
CA SER A 211 -11.65 8.29 21.31
C SER A 211 -10.67 7.95 20.17
N LEU A 212 -10.71 6.71 19.66
CA LEU A 212 -9.86 6.28 18.54
C LEU A 212 -10.39 6.78 17.19
N MET A 213 -11.70 6.75 16.98
CA MET A 213 -12.29 7.27 15.74
C MET A 213 -12.06 8.78 15.60
N ASN A 214 -12.14 9.53 16.70
CA ASN A 214 -11.85 10.95 16.73
C ASN A 214 -10.40 11.28 16.39
N LEU A 215 -9.43 10.40 16.71
CA LEU A 215 -8.04 10.57 16.27
C LEU A 215 -7.96 10.70 14.74
N PHE A 216 -8.73 9.90 14.00
CA PHE A 216 -8.81 10.01 12.54
C PHE A 216 -9.65 11.21 12.10
N HIS A 217 -10.80 11.47 12.73
CA HIS A 217 -11.70 12.55 12.31
C HIS A 217 -11.12 13.96 12.48
N THR A 218 -10.14 14.15 13.37
CA THR A 218 -9.38 15.42 13.42
C THR A 218 -8.58 15.71 12.14
N LYS A 219 -8.18 14.67 11.40
CA LYS A 219 -7.43 14.79 10.13
C LYS A 219 -8.29 14.53 8.90
N PHE A 220 -9.25 13.61 9.00
CA PHE A 220 -10.08 13.12 7.90
C PHE A 220 -11.55 13.39 8.19
N HIS A 221 -12.07 14.45 7.56
CA HIS A 221 -13.45 14.88 7.77
C HIS A 221 -14.45 13.75 7.45
N PRO A 222 -15.36 13.37 8.37
CA PRO A 222 -16.22 12.19 8.25
C PRO A 222 -17.15 12.21 7.01
N ASP A 223 -17.56 13.39 6.57
CA ASP A 223 -18.42 13.54 5.37
C ASP A 223 -17.69 13.28 4.06
N ARG A 224 -16.35 13.40 4.03
CA ARG A 224 -15.55 13.27 2.82
C ARG A 224 -14.74 11.98 2.79
N TRP A 225 -14.40 11.46 3.96
CA TRP A 225 -13.55 10.31 4.14
C TRP A 225 -14.29 9.20 4.89
N ALA A 226 -14.17 7.98 4.41
CA ALA A 226 -14.53 6.79 5.16
C ALA A 226 -13.34 6.40 6.05
N VAL A 227 -13.63 6.00 7.29
CA VAL A 227 -12.68 5.39 8.23
C VAL A 227 -13.31 4.06 8.62
N GLU A 228 -12.73 2.96 8.18
CA GLU A 228 -13.29 1.62 8.39
C GLU A 228 -12.31 0.74 9.15
N VAL A 229 -12.77 0.08 10.21
CA VAL A 229 -11.97 -0.90 10.95
C VAL A 229 -11.65 -2.08 10.03
N VAL A 230 -10.39 -2.53 10.05
CA VAL A 230 -9.90 -3.67 9.28
C VAL A 230 -9.75 -4.87 10.21
N GLU A 231 -10.88 -5.46 10.60
CA GLU A 231 -10.94 -6.48 11.65
C GLU A 231 -10.01 -7.67 11.40
N GLY A 232 -9.85 -8.10 10.15
CA GLY A 232 -8.98 -9.23 9.77
C GLY A 232 -7.49 -9.02 10.05
N MET A 233 -7.07 -7.80 10.40
CA MET A 233 -5.68 -7.48 10.75
C MET A 233 -5.44 -7.30 12.25
N ASN A 234 -6.49 -7.02 13.03
CA ASN A 234 -6.38 -6.70 14.45
C ASN A 234 -5.74 -7.85 15.22
N GLU A 235 -4.85 -7.54 16.17
CA GLU A 235 -4.16 -8.56 16.98
C GLU A 235 -3.73 -8.01 18.34
N ILE A 236 -3.76 -8.86 19.37
CA ILE A 236 -2.97 -8.65 20.58
C ILE A 236 -1.58 -9.21 20.30
N TYR A 237 -0.57 -8.37 20.45
CA TYR A 237 0.82 -8.73 20.20
C TYR A 237 1.61 -8.72 21.50
N ILE A 238 2.35 -9.79 21.74
CA ILE A 238 3.27 -9.95 22.87
C ILE A 238 4.67 -10.11 22.28
N SER A 239 5.58 -9.18 22.55
CA SER A 239 6.94 -9.25 22.01
C SER A 239 7.72 -10.42 22.62
N ALA A 240 8.45 -11.17 21.82
CA ALA A 240 9.42 -12.12 22.33
C ALA A 240 10.66 -11.42 22.93
N PRO A 241 11.39 -12.06 23.86
CA PRO A 241 12.72 -11.62 24.25
C PRO A 241 13.62 -11.56 23.01
N ASN A 242 14.45 -10.53 22.88
CA ASN A 242 15.30 -10.28 21.69
C ASN A 242 16.26 -11.46 21.41
N ALA A 243 15.79 -12.46 20.66
CA ALA A 243 16.55 -13.64 20.27
C ALA A 243 17.20 -13.40 18.91
N LYS A 244 18.54 -13.43 18.87
CA LYS A 244 19.28 -13.28 17.61
C LYS A 244 18.98 -14.46 16.67
N GLY A 245 18.76 -14.16 15.38
CA GLY A 245 18.53 -15.18 14.35
C GLY A 245 17.08 -15.64 14.16
N THR A 246 16.11 -14.95 14.77
CA THR A 246 14.67 -15.20 14.58
C THR A 246 14.04 -14.12 13.71
N SER A 247 12.86 -14.41 13.14
CA SER A 247 12.07 -13.46 12.34
C SER A 247 11.68 -12.18 13.12
N ASP A 248 11.67 -12.21 14.44
CA ASP A 248 11.44 -11.04 15.31
C ASP A 248 12.48 -9.93 15.13
N GLN A 249 13.66 -10.23 14.57
CA GLN A 249 14.65 -9.19 14.21
C GLN A 249 14.13 -8.16 13.21
N VAL A 250 13.11 -8.52 12.42
CA VAL A 250 12.48 -7.60 11.48
C VAL A 250 11.89 -6.39 12.21
N PHE A 251 11.34 -6.56 13.42
CA PHE A 251 10.75 -5.45 14.19
C PHE A 251 11.78 -4.47 14.77
N TYR A 252 13.02 -4.93 14.95
CA TYR A 252 14.14 -4.12 15.43
C TYR A 252 14.95 -3.50 14.29
N THR A 253 14.66 -3.89 13.05
CA THR A 253 15.24 -3.29 11.84
C THR A 253 14.24 -2.27 11.28
N GLU A 254 14.71 -1.19 10.67
CA GLU A 254 13.84 -0.23 9.98
C GLU A 254 13.06 -0.92 8.85
N HIS A 255 11.73 -0.86 8.92
CA HIS A 255 10.82 -1.53 7.99
C HIS A 255 9.53 -0.73 7.77
N VAL A 256 8.82 -1.07 6.70
CA VAL A 256 7.42 -0.72 6.48
C VAL A 256 6.62 -2.01 6.61
N ASP A 257 5.47 -1.97 7.28
CA ASP A 257 4.71 -3.19 7.56
C ASP A 257 4.04 -3.79 6.32
N GLY A 258 3.52 -2.94 5.43
CA GLY A 258 2.75 -3.35 4.26
C GLY A 258 3.37 -2.90 2.93
N PRO A 259 3.20 -3.67 1.85
CA PRO A 259 3.81 -3.36 0.56
C PRO A 259 2.92 -2.47 -0.35
N PHE A 260 1.71 -2.11 0.07
CA PHE A 260 0.71 -1.49 -0.81
C PHE A 260 0.76 0.04 -0.83
N GLY A 261 1.95 0.63 -0.68
CA GLY A 261 2.12 2.08 -0.63
C GLY A 261 1.75 2.81 -1.93
N LEU A 262 1.61 2.08 -3.05
CA LEU A 262 1.26 2.63 -4.36
C LEU A 262 -0.22 3.00 -4.52
N PHE A 263 -1.13 2.59 -3.63
CA PHE A 263 -2.55 2.93 -3.77
C PHE A 263 -2.77 4.44 -3.58
N PRO A 264 -3.21 5.20 -4.59
CA PRO A 264 -3.38 6.64 -4.42
C PRO A 264 -4.60 6.93 -3.55
N PHE A 265 -4.55 8.04 -2.80
CA PHE A 265 -5.66 8.59 -2.00
C PHE A 265 -6.19 7.70 -0.86
N ALA A 266 -5.80 6.44 -0.78
CA ALA A 266 -6.21 5.51 0.28
C ALA A 266 -5.00 5.06 1.11
N SER A 267 -5.23 4.88 2.41
CA SER A 267 -4.23 4.43 3.37
C SER A 267 -4.82 3.39 4.30
N VAL A 268 -3.99 2.45 4.75
CA VAL A 268 -4.31 1.62 5.91
C VAL A 268 -3.41 2.11 7.04
N PHE A 269 -4.02 2.47 8.16
CA PHE A 269 -3.31 2.88 9.35
C PHE A 269 -3.25 1.73 10.33
N ARG A 270 -2.08 1.49 10.91
CA ARG A 270 -1.93 0.68 12.12
C ARG A 270 -1.95 1.62 13.31
N CYS A 271 -2.88 1.36 14.22
CA CYS A 271 -3.00 2.00 15.53
C CYS A 271 -2.50 1.04 16.60
N ILE A 272 -1.42 1.40 17.27
CA ILE A 272 -0.90 0.68 18.43
C ILE A 272 -1.50 1.29 19.68
N VAL A 273 -2.18 0.46 20.48
CA VAL A 273 -2.71 0.82 21.79
C VAL A 273 -1.87 0.09 22.85
N GLY A 274 -1.29 0.84 23.78
CA GLY A 274 -0.49 0.27 24.86
C GLY A 274 -1.38 -0.45 25.86
N MET A 275 -1.04 -1.69 26.19
CA MET A 275 -1.77 -2.50 27.18
C MET A 275 -1.01 -2.64 28.51
N ASP A 276 0.29 -2.35 28.52
CA ASP A 276 1.16 -2.34 29.70
C ASP A 276 1.95 -1.03 29.80
N ALA A 277 2.72 -0.85 30.88
CA ALA A 277 3.45 0.38 31.12
C ALA A 277 4.48 0.70 30.01
N ASN A 278 4.94 -0.32 29.28
CA ASN A 278 5.78 -0.25 28.08
C ASN A 278 6.99 0.73 28.16
N ARG A 279 7.58 0.91 29.35
CA ARG A 279 8.66 1.90 29.56
C ARG A 279 9.99 1.49 28.94
N ALA A 280 10.12 0.21 28.60
CA ALA A 280 11.33 -0.39 28.05
C ALA A 280 11.49 -0.26 26.54
N TYR A 281 10.48 0.21 25.81
CA TYR A 281 10.49 0.21 24.35
C TYR A 281 10.10 1.56 23.77
N ALA A 282 10.89 2.02 22.81
CA ALA A 282 10.57 3.17 21.98
C ALA A 282 10.32 2.71 20.54
N THR A 283 9.27 3.24 19.92
CA THR A 283 9.03 3.12 18.48
C THR A 283 9.54 4.39 17.81
N HIS A 284 10.40 4.22 16.81
CA HIS A 284 11.04 5.29 16.07
C HIS A 284 10.39 5.39 14.68
N PHE A 285 10.09 6.62 14.26
CA PHE A 285 9.54 6.97 12.96
C PHE A 285 10.53 7.92 12.27
N PRO A 286 11.52 7.38 11.54
CA PRO A 286 12.58 8.20 10.93
C PRO A 286 12.03 9.29 10.02
N MET A 287 10.98 9.00 9.25
CA MET A 287 10.39 9.97 8.33
C MET A 287 9.66 11.09 9.08
N ALA A 288 9.03 10.80 10.21
CA ALA A 288 8.40 11.80 11.05
C ALA A 288 9.37 12.53 12.00
N GLY A 289 10.62 12.06 12.13
CA GLY A 289 11.56 12.55 13.15
C GLY A 289 11.05 12.34 14.59
N LEU A 290 10.20 11.32 14.80
CA LEU A 290 9.51 11.09 16.07
C LEU A 290 10.01 9.78 16.71
N SER A 291 10.24 9.80 18.02
CA SER A 291 10.52 8.61 18.82
C SER A 291 9.63 8.64 20.05
N THR A 292 8.85 7.58 20.28
CA THR A 292 7.87 7.58 21.37
C THR A 292 7.65 6.19 21.96
N ALA A 293 7.41 6.14 23.26
CA ALA A 293 6.94 4.95 23.96
C ALA A 293 5.41 5.04 24.06
N VAL A 294 4.72 3.90 23.90
CA VAL A 294 3.25 3.83 23.95
C VAL A 294 2.88 3.07 25.21
N ALA A 295 2.55 3.76 26.29
CA ALA A 295 2.20 3.16 27.58
C ALA A 295 0.70 2.81 27.66
N THR A 296 0.27 2.24 28.78
CA THR A 296 -1.12 1.84 29.01
C THR A 296 -2.09 2.99 28.72
N GLY A 297 -3.01 2.78 27.78
CA GLY A 297 -4.03 3.76 27.40
C GLY A 297 -3.58 4.76 26.34
N ASP A 298 -2.28 4.83 26.01
CA ASP A 298 -1.81 5.61 24.87
C ASP A 298 -2.17 4.91 23.56
N ALA A 299 -2.46 5.71 22.54
CA ALA A 299 -2.72 5.24 21.19
C ALA A 299 -1.89 6.02 20.17
N LEU A 300 -1.30 5.30 19.23
CA LEU A 300 -0.51 5.88 18.15
C LEU A 300 -0.87 5.23 16.82
N ALA A 301 -1.26 6.04 15.84
CA ALA A 301 -1.58 5.59 14.49
C ALA A 301 -0.56 6.07 13.45
N PHE A 302 -0.15 5.18 12.55
CA PHE A 302 0.74 5.48 11.42
C PHE A 302 0.36 4.68 10.17
N ASP A 303 0.78 5.13 8.99
CA ASP A 303 0.44 4.48 7.71
C ASP A 303 1.20 3.16 7.56
N PHE A 304 0.46 2.05 7.66
CA PHE A 304 0.96 0.68 7.59
C PHE A 304 1.75 0.41 6.30
N ASN A 305 1.38 1.06 5.19
CA ASN A 305 1.97 0.80 3.88
C ASN A 305 3.08 1.80 3.49
N ARG A 306 3.34 2.83 4.30
CA ARG A 306 4.20 3.96 3.89
C ARG A 306 5.08 4.56 4.97
N GLU A 307 4.91 4.21 6.24
CA GLU A 307 5.70 4.78 7.32
C GLU A 307 6.81 3.81 7.76
N PRO A 308 8.08 4.08 7.39
CA PRO A 308 9.24 3.42 7.99
C PRO A 308 9.24 3.56 9.50
N HIS A 309 9.45 2.46 10.20
CA HIS A 309 9.60 2.47 11.65
C HIS A 309 10.43 1.28 12.14
N TYR A 310 10.88 1.38 13.38
CA TYR A 310 11.53 0.28 14.12
C TYR A 310 11.39 0.48 15.62
N ILE A 311 11.64 -0.58 16.37
CA ILE A 311 11.57 -0.56 17.83
C ILE A 311 12.99 -0.69 18.39
N THR A 312 13.31 0.07 19.43
CA THR A 312 14.50 -0.17 20.27
C THR A 312 14.11 -0.36 21.72
N ARG A 313 15.00 -0.98 22.49
CA ARG A 313 14.94 -0.93 23.95
C ARG A 313 15.69 0.28 24.48
N THR A 314 15.13 0.97 25.46
CA THR A 314 15.76 2.14 26.08
C THR A 314 17.08 1.74 26.75
N PRO A 315 18.17 2.51 26.59
CA PRO A 315 19.51 2.17 27.11
C PRO A 315 19.57 1.94 28.62
N GLU A 316 18.72 2.64 29.38
CA GLU A 316 18.62 2.57 30.84
C GLU A 316 18.09 1.20 31.31
N LEU A 317 17.27 0.54 30.49
CA LEU A 317 16.59 -0.72 30.81
C LEU A 317 17.29 -1.94 30.21
N GLN A 318 18.33 -1.70 29.41
CA GLN A 318 19.32 -2.72 29.08
C GLN A 318 20.20 -3.10 30.30
N LYS A 319 20.16 -2.28 31.37
CA LYS A 319 20.98 -2.41 32.59
C LYS A 319 20.20 -2.68 33.87
N ALA A 320 18.86 -2.61 33.87
CA ALA A 320 18.05 -2.65 35.08
C ALA A 320 17.13 -3.88 35.14
N ASP A 321 17.18 -4.59 36.27
CA ASP A 321 16.18 -5.59 36.68
C ASP A 321 14.88 -4.87 37.06
N LEU A 322 14.08 -4.47 36.07
CA LEU A 322 12.72 -3.98 36.32
C LEU A 322 11.86 -5.12 36.89
N PRO A 323 10.85 -4.84 37.72
CA PRO A 323 9.85 -5.83 38.06
C PRO A 323 8.97 -6.17 36.83
N PRO A 324 8.39 -7.39 36.75
CA PRO A 324 7.75 -7.91 35.53
C PRO A 324 6.59 -7.03 35.00
N ASP A 325 5.84 -6.40 35.90
CA ASP A 325 4.72 -5.49 35.64
C ASP A 325 5.13 -4.16 35.00
N LEU A 326 6.42 -3.79 35.09
CA LEU A 326 7.00 -2.61 34.45
C LEU A 326 7.79 -2.94 33.17
N GLY A 327 7.72 -4.17 32.68
CA GLY A 327 8.48 -4.66 31.52
C GLY A 327 9.79 -5.38 31.88
N GLY A 328 9.93 -5.81 33.13
CA GLY A 328 11.08 -6.53 33.67
C GLY A 328 11.37 -7.90 33.08
N ASP A 329 10.34 -8.60 32.61
CA ASP A 329 10.51 -9.85 31.87
C ASP A 329 10.94 -9.63 30.41
N GLY A 330 11.07 -8.36 30.00
CA GLY A 330 11.44 -7.97 28.66
C GLY A 330 10.36 -8.29 27.62
N ARG A 331 9.08 -8.32 28.00
CA ARG A 331 7.96 -8.43 27.08
C ARG A 331 7.17 -7.12 27.04
N ARG A 332 6.59 -6.85 25.88
CA ARG A 332 5.71 -5.71 25.59
C ARG A 332 4.39 -6.26 25.07
N VAL A 333 3.30 -5.83 25.68
CA VAL A 333 1.94 -6.18 25.27
C VAL A 333 1.26 -4.97 24.66
N VAL A 334 0.87 -5.08 23.40
CA VAL A 334 0.13 -4.04 22.67
C VAL A 334 -1.04 -4.62 21.91
N LEU A 335 -2.10 -3.84 21.79
CA LEU A 335 -3.19 -4.11 20.87
C LEU A 335 -2.92 -3.35 19.57
N LYS A 336 -2.82 -4.08 18.46
CA LYS A 336 -2.70 -3.49 17.13
C LYS A 336 -4.08 -3.52 16.47
N ILE A 337 -4.58 -2.33 16.14
CA ILE A 337 -5.86 -2.11 15.47
C ILE A 337 -5.59 -1.47 14.12
N HIS A 338 -6.34 -1.82 13.09
CA HIS A 338 -6.12 -1.29 11.75
C HIS A 338 -7.34 -0.57 11.21
N TYR A 339 -7.11 0.52 10.48
CA TYR A 339 -8.15 1.34 9.87
C TYR A 339 -7.84 1.61 8.41
N CYS A 340 -8.78 1.34 7.51
CA CYS A 340 -8.69 1.74 6.12
C CYS A 340 -9.38 3.10 5.95
N VAL A 341 -8.63 4.08 5.45
CA VAL A 341 -9.07 5.45 5.28
C VAL A 341 -8.99 5.83 3.80
N TYR A 342 -10.11 6.26 3.23
CA TYR A 342 -10.21 6.61 1.81
C TYR A 342 -11.33 7.63 1.55
N PRO A 343 -11.27 8.42 0.45
CA PRO A 343 -12.36 9.31 0.08
C PRO A 343 -13.60 8.48 -0.23
N ARG A 344 -14.78 8.90 0.26
CA ARG A 344 -16.02 8.13 0.08
C ARG A 344 -16.35 7.86 -1.39
N GLN A 345 -15.95 8.74 -2.30
CA GLN A 345 -16.13 8.60 -3.75
C GLN A 345 -15.27 7.48 -4.36
N LEU A 346 -14.20 7.06 -3.67
CA LEU A 346 -13.29 6.00 -4.10
C LEU A 346 -13.52 4.70 -3.32
N LEU A 347 -14.76 4.43 -2.91
CA LEU A 347 -15.15 3.23 -2.16
C LEU A 347 -14.59 1.92 -2.76
N PRO A 348 -14.68 1.64 -4.07
CA PRO A 348 -14.12 0.41 -4.63
C PRO A 348 -12.60 0.28 -4.42
N LEU A 349 -11.86 1.39 -4.55
CA LEU A 349 -10.41 1.42 -4.34
C LEU A 349 -10.07 1.20 -2.86
N GLY A 350 -10.83 1.82 -1.96
CA GLY A 350 -10.71 1.63 -0.51
C GLY A 350 -10.94 0.19 -0.08
N LYS A 351 -12.03 -0.43 -0.56
CA LYS A 351 -12.34 -1.85 -0.28
C LYS A 351 -11.30 -2.80 -0.86
N LEU A 352 -10.78 -2.51 -2.06
CA LEU A 352 -9.69 -3.29 -2.64
C LEU A 352 -8.41 -3.21 -1.78
N LEU A 353 -8.02 -2.01 -1.35
CA LEU A 353 -6.87 -1.83 -0.46
C LEU A 353 -7.07 -2.52 0.90
N HIS A 354 -8.27 -2.41 1.48
CA HIS A 354 -8.67 -3.11 2.70
C HIS A 354 -8.45 -4.62 2.55
N LEU A 355 -9.05 -5.23 1.52
CA LEU A 355 -8.95 -6.67 1.26
C LEU A 355 -7.50 -7.09 1.01
N ALA A 356 -6.76 -6.34 0.20
CA ALA A 356 -5.36 -6.63 -0.10
C ALA A 356 -4.49 -6.66 1.16
N ASN A 357 -4.68 -5.71 2.09
CA ASN A 357 -3.96 -5.68 3.35
C ASN A 357 -4.36 -6.82 4.30
N VAL A 358 -5.65 -7.18 4.36
CA VAL A 358 -6.10 -8.36 5.14
C VAL A 358 -5.42 -9.62 4.61
N LEU A 359 -5.48 -9.87 3.30
CA LEU A 359 -4.87 -11.04 2.67
C LEU A 359 -3.36 -11.08 2.91
N TYR A 360 -2.68 -9.95 2.69
CA TYR A 360 -1.25 -9.85 2.94
C TYR A 360 -0.91 -10.13 4.40
N ASN A 361 -1.60 -9.51 5.36
CA ASN A 361 -1.34 -9.69 6.78
C ASN A 361 -1.60 -11.13 7.23
N MET A 362 -2.66 -11.78 6.73
CA MET A 362 -2.94 -13.19 7.00
C MET A 362 -1.82 -14.10 6.49
N CYS A 363 -1.42 -13.94 5.22
CA CYS A 363 -0.34 -14.73 4.61
C CYS A 363 1.01 -14.46 5.29
N PHE A 364 1.33 -13.19 5.55
CA PHE A 364 2.58 -12.79 6.20
C PHE A 364 2.64 -13.29 7.63
N ARG A 365 1.54 -13.24 8.39
CA ARG A 365 1.47 -13.81 9.75
C ARG A 365 1.66 -15.33 9.72
N ALA A 366 1.04 -16.04 8.78
CA ALA A 366 1.23 -17.48 8.63
C ALA A 366 2.69 -17.83 8.31
N LEU A 367 3.32 -17.08 7.41
CA LEU A 367 4.74 -17.21 7.07
C LEU A 367 5.64 -16.86 8.26
N PHE A 368 5.31 -15.80 9.00
CA PHE A 368 6.06 -15.38 10.19
C PHE A 368 6.02 -16.47 11.26
N LEU A 369 4.83 -16.98 11.60
CA LEU A 369 4.67 -18.07 12.57
C LEU A 369 5.39 -19.35 12.14
N ALA A 370 5.38 -19.68 10.85
CA ALA A 370 6.12 -20.81 10.30
C ALA A 370 7.65 -20.65 10.41
N THR A 371 8.16 -19.40 10.41
CA THR A 371 9.60 -19.08 10.44
C THR A 371 10.11 -18.62 11.81
N ILE A 372 9.28 -18.67 12.86
CA ILE A 372 9.69 -18.39 14.24
C ILE A 372 10.66 -19.45 14.78
N LYS A 373 10.51 -20.71 14.36
CA LYS A 373 11.44 -21.77 14.71
C LYS A 373 12.72 -21.64 13.86
N PRO A 374 13.89 -22.03 14.39
CA PRO A 374 15.11 -22.09 13.59
C PRO A 374 14.84 -22.89 12.32
N PRO A 375 15.17 -22.36 11.12
CA PRO A 375 14.87 -23.06 9.88
C PRO A 375 15.65 -24.37 9.83
N GLU A 376 14.94 -25.48 9.64
CA GLU A 376 15.52 -26.83 9.59
C GLU A 376 15.83 -27.23 8.15
N THR A 377 15.17 -26.60 7.17
CA THR A 377 15.34 -26.87 5.74
C THR A 377 15.94 -25.69 4.96
N PRO A 378 16.68 -25.94 3.87
CA PRO A 378 17.17 -24.88 2.98
C PRO A 378 16.06 -23.98 2.41
N LEU A 379 14.85 -24.53 2.21
CA LEU A 379 13.70 -23.79 1.71
C LEU A 379 13.19 -22.77 2.74
N GLU A 380 13.19 -23.12 4.03
CA GLU A 380 12.84 -22.19 5.12
C GLU A 380 13.87 -21.08 5.26
N ILE A 381 15.16 -21.41 5.12
CA ILE A 381 16.25 -20.41 5.10
C ILE A 381 16.04 -19.43 3.94
N LEU A 382 15.81 -19.93 2.73
CA LEU A 382 15.56 -19.10 1.55
C LEU A 382 14.32 -18.22 1.74
N SER A 383 13.23 -18.79 2.26
CA SER A 383 11.98 -18.06 2.52
C SER A 383 12.16 -16.93 3.52
N GLY A 384 12.87 -17.18 4.63
CA GLY A 384 13.22 -16.15 5.61
C GLY A 384 14.12 -15.05 5.03
N GLN A 385 15.10 -15.41 4.21
CA GLN A 385 15.96 -14.43 3.53
C GLN A 385 15.18 -13.55 2.55
N VAL A 386 14.27 -14.14 1.76
CA VAL A 386 13.40 -13.37 0.84
C VAL A 386 12.57 -12.35 1.61
N VAL A 387 11.97 -12.73 2.74
CA VAL A 387 11.21 -11.81 3.60
C VAL A 387 12.08 -10.65 4.06
N VAL A 388 13.24 -10.92 4.67
CA VAL A 388 14.12 -9.87 5.19
C VAL A 388 14.60 -8.92 4.08
N GLN A 389 14.99 -9.46 2.92
CA GLN A 389 15.47 -8.65 1.81
C GLN A 389 14.35 -7.82 1.17
N MET A 390 13.16 -8.38 1.02
CA MET A 390 12.00 -7.63 0.53
C MET A 390 11.61 -6.51 1.49
N THR A 391 11.61 -6.76 2.79
CA THR A 391 11.36 -5.72 3.80
C THR A 391 12.39 -4.58 3.71
N ARG A 392 13.68 -4.92 3.57
CA ARG A 392 14.74 -3.91 3.39
C ARG A 392 14.59 -3.14 2.08
N LEU A 393 14.24 -3.81 0.99
CA LEU A 393 14.03 -3.19 -0.32
C LEU A 393 12.85 -2.22 -0.28
N VAL A 394 11.71 -2.64 0.29
CA VAL A 394 10.53 -1.78 0.48
C VAL A 394 10.86 -0.58 1.34
N ASN A 395 11.60 -0.77 2.44
CA ASN A 395 12.03 0.33 3.29
C ASN A 395 12.94 1.32 2.55
N ALA A 396 13.98 0.82 1.89
CA ALA A 396 14.90 1.65 1.10
C ALA A 396 14.15 2.41 0.00
N PHE A 397 13.22 1.75 -0.68
CA PHE A 397 12.37 2.38 -1.69
C PHE A 397 11.56 3.53 -1.10
N GLN A 398 10.90 3.32 0.04
CA GLN A 398 10.14 4.37 0.70
C GLN A 398 11.02 5.53 1.19
N ARG A 399 12.22 5.24 1.69
CA ARG A 399 13.18 6.24 2.19
C ARG A 399 13.77 7.12 1.10
N PHE A 400 14.13 6.54 -0.04
CA PHE A 400 14.85 7.25 -1.11
C PHE A 400 13.95 7.72 -2.26
N VAL A 401 12.89 6.97 -2.57
CA VAL A 401 11.99 7.28 -3.68
C VAL A 401 10.62 7.69 -3.17
N GLY A 402 10.00 6.87 -2.32
CA GLY A 402 8.62 7.04 -1.87
C GLY A 402 7.62 6.51 -2.90
N PHE A 403 6.70 5.65 -2.46
CA PHE A 403 5.66 5.09 -3.33
C PHE A 403 4.82 6.14 -4.09
N PRO A 404 4.40 7.26 -3.47
CA PRO A 404 3.65 8.29 -4.20
C PRO A 404 4.43 8.91 -5.37
N ASN A 405 5.74 9.14 -5.20
CA ASN A 405 6.57 9.69 -6.29
C ASN A 405 6.77 8.67 -7.40
N ALA A 406 6.95 7.40 -7.06
CA ALA A 406 7.07 6.33 -8.04
C ALA A 406 5.79 6.18 -8.87
N LEU A 407 4.62 6.23 -8.23
CA LEU A 407 3.34 6.25 -8.93
C LEU A 407 3.25 7.46 -9.86
N TYR A 408 3.59 8.66 -9.37
CA TYR A 408 3.57 9.88 -10.17
C TYR A 408 4.47 9.79 -11.42
N LEU A 409 5.72 9.34 -11.23
CA LEU A 409 6.67 9.14 -12.33
C LEU A 409 6.19 8.07 -13.30
N GLY A 410 5.64 6.96 -12.80
CA GLY A 410 5.10 5.88 -13.62
C GLY A 410 3.91 6.32 -14.47
N VAL A 411 2.99 7.10 -13.89
CA VAL A 411 1.83 7.66 -14.60
C VAL A 411 2.31 8.65 -15.67
N LEU A 412 3.21 9.58 -15.35
CA LEU A 412 3.76 10.51 -16.34
C LEU A 412 4.50 9.78 -17.46
N ALA A 413 5.30 8.77 -17.12
CA ALA A 413 6.04 7.97 -18.11
C ALA A 413 5.08 7.23 -19.04
N TYR A 414 4.03 6.61 -18.50
CA TYR A 414 2.98 5.96 -19.29
C TYR A 414 2.29 6.95 -20.22
N LEU A 415 1.85 8.10 -19.69
CA LEU A 415 1.19 9.14 -20.49
C LEU A 415 2.11 9.71 -21.58
N ALA A 416 3.40 9.85 -21.33
CA ALA A 416 4.35 10.32 -22.33
C ALA A 416 4.77 9.25 -23.36
N SER A 417 4.57 7.97 -23.05
CA SER A 417 4.96 6.86 -23.92
C SER A 417 4.10 6.76 -25.19
N PRO A 418 4.53 5.96 -26.20
CA PRO A 418 3.72 5.69 -27.39
C PRO A 418 2.35 5.04 -27.11
N TYR A 419 2.19 4.42 -25.94
CA TYR A 419 0.93 3.81 -25.51
C TYR A 419 -0.05 4.81 -24.90
N GLY A 420 0.42 6.02 -24.57
CA GLY A 420 -0.38 7.11 -24.03
C GLY A 420 -0.60 8.21 -25.06
N LEU A 421 -0.08 9.41 -24.76
CA LEU A 421 -0.17 10.60 -25.59
C LEU A 421 1.02 10.78 -26.55
N ASN A 422 2.03 9.91 -26.47
CA ASN A 422 3.25 9.97 -27.29
C ASN A 422 3.94 11.35 -27.27
N CYS A 423 4.05 11.95 -26.09
CA CYS A 423 4.56 13.31 -25.89
C CYS A 423 5.61 13.34 -24.79
N TYR A 424 6.89 13.22 -25.14
CA TYR A 424 7.99 13.27 -24.16
C TYR A 424 8.04 14.61 -23.40
N THR A 425 7.66 15.71 -24.05
CA THR A 425 7.60 17.04 -23.43
C THR A 425 6.72 17.05 -22.17
N LEU A 426 5.66 16.23 -22.13
CA LEU A 426 4.83 16.06 -20.94
C LEU A 426 5.62 15.50 -19.75
N PHE A 427 6.41 14.45 -19.99
CA PHE A 427 7.27 13.87 -18.95
C PHE A 427 8.32 14.89 -18.50
N LEU A 428 9.00 15.52 -19.46
CA LEU A 428 10.04 16.51 -19.20
C LEU A 428 9.53 17.68 -18.35
N ALA A 429 8.44 18.33 -18.77
CA ALA A 429 7.84 19.44 -18.02
C ALA A 429 7.27 18.97 -16.66
N GLY A 430 6.64 17.80 -16.65
CA GLY A 430 6.03 17.20 -15.46
C GLY A 430 7.05 16.79 -14.38
N THR A 431 8.33 16.63 -14.71
CA THR A 431 9.37 16.31 -13.72
C THR A 431 10.33 17.46 -13.45
N ALA A 432 10.61 18.31 -14.44
CA ALA A 432 11.61 19.36 -14.34
C ALA A 432 11.35 20.34 -13.19
N TRP A 433 10.10 20.71 -12.96
CA TRP A 433 9.77 21.84 -12.09
C TRP A 433 9.17 21.47 -10.72
N ILE A 434 8.87 20.19 -10.49
CA ILE A 434 8.16 19.75 -9.28
C ILE A 434 8.90 20.13 -8.01
N HIS A 435 10.22 20.01 -7.98
CA HIS A 435 11.01 20.35 -6.81
C HIS A 435 10.86 21.84 -6.40
N TYR A 436 10.71 22.77 -7.36
CA TYR A 436 10.41 24.17 -7.04
C TYR A 436 9.03 24.38 -6.46
N LEU A 437 8.02 23.75 -7.07
CA LEU A 437 6.64 23.86 -6.58
C LEU A 437 6.56 23.34 -5.12
N ARG A 438 7.33 22.30 -4.81
CA ARG A 438 7.47 21.80 -3.44
C ARG A 438 8.21 22.78 -2.53
N TYR A 439 9.31 23.39 -2.96
CA TYR A 439 9.98 24.44 -2.17
C TYR A 439 9.01 25.57 -1.82
N ILE A 440 8.35 26.11 -2.85
CA ILE A 440 7.46 27.26 -2.74
C ILE A 440 6.28 26.95 -1.83
N ALA A 441 5.64 25.79 -2.03
CA ALA A 441 4.52 25.36 -1.20
C ALA A 441 4.95 25.12 0.24
N THR A 442 6.02 24.36 0.48
CA THR A 442 6.50 24.06 1.84
C THR A 442 6.89 25.33 2.59
N PHE A 443 7.61 26.23 1.93
CA PHE A 443 7.98 27.52 2.50
C PHE A 443 6.77 28.40 2.80
N TYR A 444 5.71 28.32 2.00
CA TYR A 444 4.48 29.07 2.27
C TYR A 444 3.73 28.54 3.51
N TRP A 445 3.64 27.23 3.70
CA TRP A 445 2.85 26.65 4.79
C TRP A 445 3.60 26.56 6.13
N ARG A 446 4.90 26.21 6.12
CA ARG A 446 5.84 26.05 7.25
C ARG A 446 5.44 25.19 8.46
N ARG A 447 4.18 24.81 8.62
CA ARG A 447 3.67 24.08 9.79
C ARG A 447 3.22 22.67 9.41
N ASN A 448 3.40 21.73 10.34
CA ASN A 448 3.00 20.33 10.18
C ASN A 448 3.59 19.68 8.91
N ILE A 449 4.82 20.04 8.57
CA ILE A 449 5.54 19.51 7.42
C ILE A 449 6.23 18.21 7.84
N ASN A 450 6.01 17.13 7.10
CA ASN A 450 6.84 15.94 7.19
C ASN A 450 8.18 16.25 6.50
N PHE A 451 9.17 16.67 7.30
CA PHE A 451 10.43 17.22 6.83
C PHE A 451 11.24 16.23 5.98
N GLU A 452 11.37 14.98 6.43
CA GLU A 452 12.13 13.98 5.71
C GLU A 452 11.45 13.58 4.39
N ALA A 453 10.12 13.46 4.37
CA ALA A 453 9.39 13.21 3.12
C ALA A 453 9.54 14.38 2.14
N PHE A 454 9.45 15.62 2.62
CA PHE A 454 9.71 16.80 1.80
C PHE A 454 11.12 16.78 1.21
N LYS A 455 12.14 16.55 2.05
CA LYS A 455 13.55 16.49 1.65
C LYS A 455 13.79 15.40 0.60
N ARG A 456 13.29 14.17 0.84
CA ARG A 456 13.33 13.06 -0.12
C ARG A 456 12.75 13.46 -1.47
N ASP A 457 11.53 13.99 -1.47
CA ASP A 457 10.78 14.27 -2.70
C ASP A 457 11.48 15.35 -3.52
N VAL A 458 11.93 16.43 -2.88
CA VAL A 458 12.66 17.51 -3.55
C VAL A 458 14.00 17.01 -4.10
N LEU A 459 14.76 16.24 -3.32
CA LEU A 459 16.04 15.65 -3.77
C LEU A 459 15.83 14.75 -5.00
N LEU A 460 14.81 13.90 -4.98
CA LEU A 460 14.45 13.03 -6.10
C LEU A 460 14.14 13.86 -7.35
N PHE A 461 13.19 14.79 -7.30
CA PHE A 461 12.77 15.55 -8.47
C PHE A 461 13.84 16.54 -8.97
N LYS A 462 14.65 17.10 -8.06
CA LYS A 462 15.84 17.87 -8.46
C LYS A 462 16.83 16.98 -9.20
N SER A 463 17.09 15.77 -8.71
CA SER A 463 18.02 14.84 -9.37
C SER A 463 17.53 14.42 -10.75
N VAL A 464 16.24 14.10 -10.89
CA VAL A 464 15.61 13.79 -12.19
C VAL A 464 15.74 14.97 -13.15
N SER A 465 15.40 16.17 -12.70
CA SER A 465 15.49 17.40 -13.50
C SER A 465 16.93 17.69 -13.97
N LEU A 466 17.90 17.56 -13.07
CA LEU A 466 19.31 17.77 -13.39
C LEU A 466 19.84 16.71 -14.36
N ALA A 467 19.44 15.45 -14.19
CA ALA A 467 19.79 14.38 -15.11
C ALA A 467 19.20 14.62 -16.51
N GLN A 468 17.95 15.09 -16.59
CA GLN A 468 17.32 15.47 -17.86
C GLN A 468 18.05 16.63 -18.54
N LEU A 469 18.34 17.72 -17.81
CA LEU A 469 19.11 18.85 -18.35
C LEU A 469 20.51 18.41 -18.82
N GLY A 470 21.21 17.60 -18.02
CA GLY A 470 22.51 17.06 -18.37
C GLY A 470 22.46 16.20 -19.63
N PHE A 471 21.48 15.29 -19.73
CA PHE A 471 21.28 14.46 -20.91
C PHE A 471 20.99 15.30 -22.16
N LEU A 472 20.06 16.27 -22.08
CA LEU A 472 19.72 17.14 -23.19
C LEU A 472 20.90 18.00 -23.66
N TYR A 473 21.71 18.50 -22.72
CA TYR A 473 22.91 19.26 -23.00
C TYR A 473 23.98 18.40 -23.68
N LEU A 474 24.29 17.23 -23.13
CA LEU A 474 25.28 16.32 -23.71
C LEU A 474 24.88 15.86 -25.11
N ALA A 475 23.58 15.61 -25.34
CA ALA A 475 23.07 15.24 -26.66
C ALA A 475 23.19 16.36 -27.71
N ARG A 476 23.51 17.60 -27.30
CA ARG A 476 23.60 18.79 -28.16
C ARG A 476 24.97 19.44 -28.14
N LEU A 477 25.90 18.90 -27.37
CA LEU A 477 27.26 19.38 -27.28
C LEU A 477 28.04 18.89 -28.50
N ASP A 478 28.58 19.81 -29.29
CA ASP A 478 29.56 19.46 -30.31
C ASP A 478 30.89 19.13 -29.62
N LEU A 479 31.26 17.85 -29.63
CA LEU A 479 32.51 17.38 -29.04
C LEU A 479 33.75 17.76 -29.86
N ALA A 480 33.60 18.08 -31.14
CA ALA A 480 34.71 18.55 -31.97
C ALA A 480 35.03 20.03 -31.67
N HIS A 481 34.01 20.83 -31.36
CA HIS A 481 34.14 22.25 -31.02
C HIS A 481 33.35 22.59 -29.74
N PRO A 482 33.78 22.09 -28.57
CA PRO A 482 33.05 22.29 -27.33
C PRO A 482 32.97 23.78 -26.94
N ASP A 483 31.79 24.22 -26.53
CA ASP A 483 31.60 25.56 -25.94
C ASP A 483 32.16 25.57 -24.51
N TRP A 484 33.45 25.86 -24.40
CA TRP A 484 34.18 25.89 -23.13
C TRP A 484 33.61 26.90 -22.13
N LEU A 485 33.04 28.01 -22.59
CA LEU A 485 32.43 28.99 -21.70
C LEU A 485 31.16 28.41 -21.07
N SER A 486 30.30 27.79 -21.88
CA SER A 486 29.11 27.08 -21.40
C SER A 486 29.47 26.00 -20.37
N LEU A 487 30.44 25.14 -20.67
CA LEU A 487 30.93 24.10 -19.77
C LEU A 487 31.48 24.68 -18.46
N SER A 488 32.28 25.75 -18.55
CA SER A 488 32.86 26.42 -17.39
C SER A 488 31.79 27.00 -16.46
N LEU A 489 30.77 27.67 -17.02
CA LEU A 489 29.66 28.22 -16.24
C LEU A 489 28.88 27.12 -15.50
N ILE A 490 28.60 25.99 -16.16
CA ILE A 490 27.95 24.83 -15.55
C ILE A 490 28.82 24.25 -14.42
N ALA A 491 30.10 24.00 -14.68
CA ALA A 491 31.03 23.42 -13.72
C ALA A 491 31.23 24.32 -12.50
N THR A 492 31.46 25.62 -12.71
CA THR A 492 31.60 26.61 -11.63
C THR A 492 30.32 26.74 -10.82
N GLY A 493 29.16 26.81 -11.49
CA GLY A 493 27.86 26.88 -10.84
C GLY A 493 27.61 25.68 -9.92
N TYR A 494 27.71 24.45 -10.42
CA TYR A 494 27.48 23.28 -9.55
C TYR A 494 28.54 23.09 -8.47
N THR A 495 29.81 23.42 -8.74
CA THR A 495 30.87 23.40 -7.72
C THR A 495 30.53 24.36 -6.58
N LEU A 496 30.11 25.58 -6.91
CA LEU A 496 29.71 26.57 -5.91
C LEU A 496 28.48 26.12 -5.11
N SER A 497 27.51 25.47 -5.75
CA SER A 497 26.34 24.90 -5.09
C SER A 497 26.71 23.77 -4.11
N ILE A 498 27.67 22.92 -4.46
CA ILE A 498 28.18 21.84 -3.59
C ILE A 498 28.89 22.44 -2.38
N LEU A 499 29.76 23.44 -2.60
CA LEU A 499 30.44 24.14 -1.51
C LEU A 499 29.47 24.85 -0.57
N ALA A 500 28.43 25.50 -1.11
CA ALA A 500 27.35 26.09 -0.30
C ALA A 500 26.63 25.04 0.54
N THR A 501 26.25 23.91 -0.06
CA THR A 501 25.58 22.81 0.66
C THR A 501 26.48 22.23 1.75
N LYS A 502 27.79 22.07 1.49
CA LYS A 502 28.76 21.59 2.47
C LYS A 502 28.91 22.56 3.64
N ALA A 503 28.95 23.86 3.37
CA ALA A 503 29.10 24.89 4.39
C ALA A 503 27.84 25.01 5.28
N LEU A 504 26.65 24.88 4.69
CA LEU A 504 25.37 25.03 5.40
C LEU A 504 24.89 23.73 6.07
N GLY A 505 25.18 22.59 5.46
CA GLY A 505 24.61 21.28 5.78
C GLY A 505 23.31 21.01 5.00
N ILE A 506 23.00 19.72 4.82
CA ILE A 506 21.83 19.28 4.03
C ILE A 506 20.53 19.76 4.66
N ASP A 507 20.30 19.56 5.96
CA ASP A 507 18.99 19.88 6.55
C ASP A 507 18.69 21.39 6.50
N ARG A 508 19.69 22.23 6.77
CA ARG A 508 19.55 23.69 6.65
C ARG A 508 19.37 24.14 5.19
N THR A 509 19.92 23.42 4.22
CA THR A 509 19.69 23.67 2.78
C THR A 509 18.21 23.49 2.38
N TYR A 510 17.49 22.62 3.07
CA TYR A 510 16.09 22.29 2.80
C TYR A 510 15.13 22.93 3.82
N PHE A 511 15.38 24.18 4.22
CA PHE A 511 14.57 24.94 5.18
C PHE A 511 14.51 24.38 6.60
N GLY A 512 15.50 23.59 7.02
CA GLY A 512 15.51 23.03 8.37
C GLY A 512 15.35 24.10 9.46
N VAL A 513 15.88 25.30 9.26
CA VAL A 513 15.75 26.41 10.23
C VAL A 513 14.33 27.00 10.21
N GLU A 514 13.83 27.36 9.03
CA GLU A 514 12.52 28.00 8.85
C GLU A 514 11.36 27.10 9.24
N LEU A 515 11.56 25.78 9.15
CA LEU A 515 10.60 24.75 9.55
C LEU A 515 10.77 24.31 11.01
N GLY A 516 11.79 24.81 11.74
CA GLY A 516 12.01 24.53 13.16
C GLY A 516 12.71 23.20 13.47
N PHE A 517 13.31 22.53 12.48
CA PHE A 517 14.06 21.27 12.63
C PHE A 517 15.57 21.49 12.87
N CYS A 518 16.08 22.71 12.69
CA CYS A 518 17.47 23.07 12.90
C CYS A 518 17.58 24.40 13.65
N GLU A 519 18.56 24.51 14.55
CA GLU A 519 18.88 25.80 15.13
C GLU A 519 19.46 26.77 14.07
N PRO A 520 19.07 28.06 14.12
CA PRO A 520 19.65 29.09 13.27
C PRO A 520 21.16 29.15 13.45
N LYS A 521 21.89 29.13 12.33
CA LYS A 521 23.35 29.22 12.35
C LYS A 521 23.82 30.18 11.27
N TRP A 522 24.55 31.22 11.67
CA TRP A 522 25.19 32.12 10.73
C TRP A 522 26.45 31.48 10.16
N ILE A 523 26.53 31.36 8.83
CA ILE A 523 27.65 30.71 8.14
C ILE A 523 28.53 31.80 7.51
N THR A 524 29.77 31.92 7.99
CA THR A 524 30.78 32.84 7.44
C THR A 524 31.75 32.15 6.49
N ALA A 525 31.76 30.82 6.45
CA ALA A 525 32.59 30.05 5.53
C ALA A 525 32.21 30.33 4.08
N PHE A 526 33.19 30.29 3.18
CA PHE A 526 32.93 30.37 1.74
C PHE A 526 31.98 29.25 1.31
N PRO A 527 30.96 29.53 0.48
CA PRO A 527 30.71 30.79 -0.23
C PRO A 527 29.81 31.83 0.48
N TYR A 528 29.19 31.50 1.61
CA TYR A 528 28.25 32.40 2.30
C TYR A 528 28.89 33.69 2.82
N GLY A 529 30.16 33.66 3.22
CA GLY A 529 30.90 34.85 3.65
C GLY A 529 31.29 35.83 2.54
N THR A 530 31.00 35.50 1.27
CA THR A 530 31.45 36.30 0.11
C THR A 530 30.34 36.58 -0.88
N ILE A 531 29.47 35.60 -1.14
CA ILE A 531 28.41 35.68 -2.15
C ILE A 531 27.07 35.72 -1.43
N PRO A 532 26.24 36.76 -1.64
CA PRO A 532 24.86 36.77 -1.19
C PRO A 532 24.07 35.63 -1.83
N HIS A 533 23.37 34.82 -1.04
CA HIS A 533 22.56 33.69 -1.51
C HIS A 533 23.32 32.74 -2.47
N PRO A 534 24.45 32.14 -2.05
CA PRO A 534 25.32 31.39 -2.95
C PRO A 534 24.63 30.18 -3.58
N MET A 535 23.62 29.60 -2.92
CA MET A 535 22.83 28.51 -3.49
C MET A 535 21.99 28.93 -4.70
N ILE A 536 21.41 30.13 -4.69
CA ILE A 536 20.60 30.61 -5.80
C ILE A 536 21.50 31.12 -6.92
N VAL A 537 22.50 31.95 -6.58
CA VAL A 537 23.46 32.50 -7.55
C VAL A 537 24.18 31.39 -8.31
N SER A 538 24.62 30.35 -7.62
CA SER A 538 25.31 29.21 -8.24
C SER A 538 24.44 28.45 -9.24
N GLN A 539 23.14 28.31 -8.95
CA GLN A 539 22.19 27.64 -9.83
C GLN A 539 21.83 28.51 -11.03
N MET A 540 21.71 29.83 -10.85
CA MET A 540 21.54 30.78 -11.97
C MET A 540 22.75 30.74 -12.91
N LEU A 541 23.96 30.69 -12.36
CA LEU A 541 25.20 30.59 -13.14
C LEU A 541 25.23 29.30 -13.97
N ALA A 542 24.87 28.16 -13.37
CA ALA A 542 24.81 26.89 -14.08
C ALA A 542 23.75 26.93 -15.21
N LEU A 543 22.55 27.43 -14.93
CA LEU A 543 21.47 27.56 -15.92
C LEU A 543 21.82 28.52 -17.06
N ALA A 544 22.55 29.62 -16.77
CA ALA A 544 23.10 30.50 -17.80
C ALA A 544 24.10 29.76 -18.70
N GLY A 545 24.90 28.86 -18.13
CA GLY A 545 25.74 27.92 -18.89
C GLY A 545 24.91 27.06 -19.84
N PHE A 546 23.85 26.38 -19.36
CA PHE A 546 22.96 25.63 -20.26
C PHE A 546 22.37 26.50 -21.38
N LEU A 547 21.93 27.73 -21.08
CA LEU A 547 21.35 28.65 -22.05
C LEU A 547 22.36 29.20 -23.07
N LYS A 548 23.66 29.18 -22.72
CA LYS A 548 24.74 29.66 -23.57
C LYS A 548 24.94 28.77 -24.80
N LEU A 549 24.72 27.45 -24.66
CA LEU A 549 24.79 26.49 -25.75
C LEU A 549 23.65 26.74 -26.77
N ALA A 550 24.01 27.17 -27.97
CA ALA A 550 23.03 27.61 -28.98
C ALA A 550 22.04 26.50 -29.38
N ALA A 551 22.52 25.28 -29.60
CA ALA A 551 21.68 24.13 -29.98
C ALA A 551 20.66 23.77 -28.89
N LEU A 552 21.03 23.83 -27.60
CA LEU A 552 20.10 23.59 -26.50
C LEU A 552 19.09 24.72 -26.37
N ARG A 553 19.52 25.97 -26.55
CA ARG A 553 18.62 27.13 -26.51
C ARG A 553 17.57 27.09 -27.61
N GLN A 554 17.92 26.65 -28.83
CA GLN A 554 16.97 26.55 -29.94
C GLN A 554 15.80 25.61 -29.63
N ASP A 555 16.07 24.46 -29.02
CA ASP A 555 15.05 23.44 -28.75
C ASP A 555 14.35 23.60 -27.39
N TYR A 556 15.07 24.08 -26.37
CA TYR A 556 14.65 24.00 -24.96
C TYR A 556 14.85 25.30 -24.16
N ALA A 557 14.88 26.47 -24.82
CA ALA A 557 14.91 27.75 -24.11
C ALA A 557 13.79 27.87 -23.05
N TRP A 558 12.58 27.38 -23.37
CA TRP A 558 11.43 27.40 -22.46
C TRP A 558 11.69 26.61 -21.16
N LEU A 559 12.40 25.49 -21.23
CA LEU A 559 12.71 24.65 -20.09
C LEU A 559 13.62 25.39 -19.11
N ILE A 560 14.71 25.96 -19.65
CA ILE A 560 15.70 26.71 -18.88
C ILE A 560 15.10 28.00 -18.32
N ALA A 561 14.29 28.71 -19.13
CA ALA A 561 13.55 29.89 -18.67
C ALA A 561 12.60 29.55 -17.52
N GLY A 562 11.93 28.39 -17.57
CA GLY A 562 11.09 27.90 -16.46
C GLY A 562 11.89 27.65 -15.18
N HIS A 563 13.07 27.03 -15.29
CA HIS A 563 13.98 26.85 -14.15
C HIS A 563 14.41 28.19 -13.51
N ILE A 564 14.83 29.15 -14.34
CA ILE A 564 15.24 30.48 -13.90
C ILE A 564 14.06 31.21 -13.24
N GLY A 565 12.90 31.22 -13.89
CA GLY A 565 11.70 31.89 -13.38
C GLY A 565 11.22 31.35 -12.04
N LEU A 566 11.22 30.01 -11.87
CA LEU A 566 10.81 29.38 -10.61
C LEU A 566 11.82 29.57 -9.48
N TYR A 567 13.13 29.53 -9.78
CA TYR A 567 14.15 29.91 -8.80
C TYR A 567 14.01 31.37 -8.37
N PHE A 568 13.78 32.28 -9.32
CA PHE A 568 13.60 33.69 -9.03
C PHE A 568 12.34 33.91 -8.18
N CYS A 569 11.21 33.28 -8.54
CA CYS A 569 9.98 33.30 -7.76
C CYS A 569 10.22 32.84 -6.31
N HIS A 570 10.93 31.73 -6.14
CA HIS A 570 11.25 31.20 -4.83
C HIS A 570 12.23 32.11 -4.05
N MET A 571 13.25 32.67 -4.69
CA MET A 571 14.16 33.65 -4.10
C MET A 571 13.39 34.89 -3.60
N VAL A 572 12.47 35.42 -4.41
CA VAL A 572 11.62 36.56 -4.03
C VAL A 572 10.77 36.17 -2.82
N GLN A 573 10.17 34.98 -2.83
CA GLN A 573 9.42 34.46 -1.69
C GLN A 573 10.27 34.41 -0.41
N GLU A 574 11.52 33.93 -0.50
CA GLU A 574 12.44 33.89 0.64
C GLU A 574 12.83 35.29 1.12
N HIS A 575 13.21 36.17 0.19
CA HIS A 575 13.71 37.50 0.49
C HIS A 575 12.66 38.37 1.19
N PHE A 576 11.41 38.28 0.74
CA PHE A 576 10.28 38.99 1.33
C PHE A 576 9.52 38.19 2.40
N ASP A 577 10.02 37.00 2.76
CA ASP A 577 9.42 36.11 3.76
C ASP A 577 7.92 35.87 3.52
N PHE A 578 7.55 35.57 2.27
CA PHE A 578 6.15 35.34 1.89
C PHE A 578 5.67 33.94 2.29
N HIS A 579 4.95 33.87 3.41
CA HIS A 579 4.35 32.66 3.94
C HIS A 579 2.97 32.93 4.56
N ARG A 580 2.15 31.88 4.78
CA ARG A 580 0.74 31.97 5.22
C ARG A 580 0.50 32.79 6.49
N ALA A 581 1.46 32.77 7.42
CA ALA A 581 1.38 33.50 8.69
C ALA A 581 2.08 34.88 8.65
N GLY A 582 2.79 35.19 7.56
CA GLY A 582 3.47 36.46 7.37
C GLY A 582 2.48 37.54 6.92
N LYS A 583 2.58 38.73 7.48
CA LYS A 583 1.84 39.90 6.97
C LYS A 583 2.52 40.34 5.68
N PHE A 584 1.90 40.06 4.53
CA PHE A 584 2.34 40.62 3.26
C PHE A 584 2.16 42.14 3.28
N SER A 585 3.25 42.89 3.14
CA SER A 585 3.19 44.33 2.95
C SER A 585 3.64 44.67 1.53
N LEU A 586 2.71 45.16 0.70
CA LEU A 586 3.02 45.71 -0.62
C LEU A 586 4.05 46.85 -0.54
N ALA A 587 4.10 47.57 0.58
CA ALA A 587 5.08 48.65 0.79
C ALA A 587 6.53 48.12 0.80
N ALA A 588 6.77 46.89 1.30
CA ALA A 588 8.09 46.27 1.32
C ALA A 588 8.59 45.88 -0.08
N LEU A 589 7.66 45.58 -1.00
CA LEU A 589 7.99 45.22 -2.39
C LEU A 589 8.47 46.44 -3.19
N PHE A 590 8.02 47.65 -2.82
CA PHE A 590 8.36 48.91 -3.47
C PHE A 590 9.44 49.72 -2.71
N SER A 591 9.84 49.32 -1.51
CA SER A 591 10.84 50.03 -0.68
C SER A 591 12.30 49.62 -0.95
N LEU A 592 12.63 49.20 -2.17
CA LEU A 592 13.97 48.77 -2.62
C LEU A 592 15.09 49.85 -2.48
N GLY A 593 14.86 50.95 -1.74
CA GLY A 593 15.76 52.09 -1.63
C GLY A 593 16.14 52.60 -0.23
N GLY A 594 15.77 51.97 0.90
CA GLY A 594 16.16 52.60 2.19
C GLY A 594 16.04 51.86 3.53
N GLU A 595 15.42 50.69 3.65
CA GLU A 595 15.08 50.11 4.97
C GLU A 595 15.89 48.89 5.41
N THR A 596 17.05 48.63 4.81
CA THR A 596 17.83 47.42 5.13
C THR A 596 18.36 47.43 6.57
N GLU A 597 18.58 48.59 7.19
CA GLU A 597 19.18 48.67 8.54
C GLU A 597 18.16 48.55 9.69
N GLN A 598 16.91 49.00 9.50
CA GLN A 598 15.90 48.95 10.57
C GLN A 598 15.27 47.56 10.73
N VAL A 599 15.07 46.82 9.64
CA VAL A 599 14.54 45.44 9.69
C VAL A 599 15.56 44.49 10.33
N LEU A 600 16.86 44.70 10.08
CA LEU A 600 17.94 43.95 10.75
C LEU A 600 18.03 44.28 12.25
N ARG A 601 17.74 45.52 12.66
CA ARG A 601 17.70 45.91 14.09
C ARG A 601 16.45 45.40 14.82
N GLN A 602 15.31 45.27 14.15
CA GLN A 602 14.12 44.67 14.74
C GLN A 602 14.27 43.16 14.95
N ARG A 603 14.91 42.43 14.02
CA ARG A 603 15.24 41.00 14.23
C ARG A 603 16.13 40.76 15.45
N LYS A 604 17.01 41.69 15.81
CA LYS A 604 17.83 41.65 17.05
C LYS A 604 17.06 41.86 18.36
N LYS A 605 15.81 42.34 18.33
CA LYS A 605 15.03 42.67 19.53
C LYS A 605 13.88 41.70 19.82
N THR A 606 13.56 40.80 18.89
CA THR A 606 12.45 39.82 19.02
C THR A 606 12.89 38.36 18.85
N GLN A 607 14.19 38.11 18.80
CA GLN A 607 14.82 36.81 19.07
C GLN A 607 15.63 36.94 20.35
#